data_AF-A0A3P8R1Z3-F1
#
_entry.id   AF-A0A3P8R1Z3-F1
#
_cell.length_a   1.000
_cell.length_b   1.000
_cell.length_c   1.000
_cell.angle_alpha   90.00
_cell.angle_beta   90.00
_cell.angle_gamma   90.00
#
_symmetry.space_group_name_H-M   'P 1'
#
loop_
_entity.id
_entity.type
_entity.pdbx_description
1 polymer ?
#
loop_
_entity_poly.entity_id
_entity_poly.type
_entity_poly.pdbx_seq_one_letter_code
_entity_poly.pdbx_strand_id
1 'polypeptide(L)'
;MVKHQPLQVYERQLCLSCITGIYGCRWKRYQRSHDDTTKWELLWSLILLLTFCLLLVWFYFWWEAHNDYSEFNWFLYNRSGEWSDGTVPILATTAAGFTYIAFLIVLALCHVALGQQLNLHWLHKIGVTAALLTTIIGVISVNQTWAQEWDVIPISLQATGPFLHIGALAAVTALSWIVAGQVTRAEKMMFQVVVVLLYVSVLLALYVVPLHITSPCIMDPATLKPRPAVIGHQGAPMLAPENTIWSFQRALQMNVTGLEADVAISMDGVPFLMRDFTLRRTTDVEKVFPDRQMDEASLFNWTDLQQLNAGRWFLKDDPFWTVNTLLQREKERIANQTVCSLEQLLELASYHNSTVVFRLRRPPPKHPCYDSWINDTLQAVQQSGVPQSLVMWTPDDNRAQVRQLAPDLIQTSVVKRSPQVLEQSGISSLLLRYNQVSREEIRNFSEAHINLTLYTVNEPWLYSVLWCSGVSSVSSEAPHVLLKVPYPIWLMRPNVYCLAWVSADLISFAVVIGIFIFQKYRMSGMRSYNPEQIMLNAAVRRSSGDINVMKEKLIFSDFRCPNSMPVHPSMHLSVCKSSWSSSSSLPC
;
A
#
# COMPACT_ATOMS: atom_id res chain seq x y z
N MET A 1 8.04 -41.56 -51.89
CA MET A 1 7.74 -41.89 -50.49
C MET A 1 7.05 -40.70 -49.84
N VAL A 2 5.72 -40.74 -49.76
CA VAL A 2 4.94 -39.74 -49.01
C VAL A 2 5.12 -40.08 -47.52
N LYS A 3 5.78 -39.21 -46.76
CA LYS A 3 5.83 -39.32 -45.29
C LYS A 3 4.43 -39.01 -44.77
N HIS A 4 3.70 -40.05 -44.36
CA HIS A 4 2.51 -39.85 -43.55
C HIS A 4 2.91 -39.20 -42.23
N GLN A 5 2.58 -37.92 -42.07
CA GLN A 5 2.56 -37.27 -40.76
C GLN A 5 1.61 -38.06 -39.86
N PRO A 6 2.03 -38.47 -38.64
CA PRO A 6 1.10 -39.10 -37.71
C PRO A 6 -0.02 -38.10 -37.40
N LEU A 7 -1.27 -38.56 -37.50
CA LEU A 7 -2.46 -37.82 -37.09
C LEU A 7 -2.30 -37.43 -35.62
N GLN A 8 -1.91 -36.17 -35.40
CA GLN A 8 -1.85 -35.57 -34.08
C GLN A 8 -3.29 -35.39 -33.57
N VAL A 9 -3.62 -36.11 -32.51
CA VAL A 9 -4.89 -35.94 -31.79
C VAL A 9 -4.85 -34.56 -31.13
N TYR A 10 -5.57 -33.61 -31.71
CA TYR A 10 -5.73 -32.26 -31.18
C TYR A 10 -6.74 -32.28 -30.03
N GLU A 11 -6.25 -32.39 -28.79
CA GLU A 11 -7.08 -32.15 -27.61
C GLU A 11 -7.49 -30.67 -27.53
N ARG A 12 -8.77 -30.43 -27.23
CA ARG A 12 -9.38 -29.10 -27.20
C ARG A 12 -9.02 -28.38 -25.89
N GLN A 13 -7.78 -27.91 -25.76
CA GLN A 13 -7.34 -27.18 -24.57
C GLN A 13 -7.74 -25.70 -24.65
N LEU A 14 -9.03 -25.39 -24.46
CA LEU A 14 -9.54 -24.02 -24.41
C LEU A 14 -8.75 -23.13 -23.42
N CYS A 15 -8.39 -23.68 -22.26
CA CYS A 15 -7.62 -22.98 -21.23
C CYS A 15 -6.24 -22.52 -21.75
N LEU A 16 -5.53 -23.37 -22.50
CA LEU A 16 -4.22 -23.03 -23.08
C LEU A 16 -4.35 -21.88 -24.08
N SER A 17 -5.38 -21.91 -24.94
CA SER A 17 -5.65 -20.86 -25.92
C SER A 17 -5.99 -19.52 -25.27
N CYS A 18 -6.66 -19.53 -24.11
CA CYS A 18 -6.93 -18.32 -23.35
C CYS A 18 -5.65 -17.74 -22.75
N ILE A 19 -4.80 -18.56 -22.13
CA ILE A 19 -3.54 -18.13 -21.52
C ILE A 19 -2.61 -17.51 -22.58
N THR A 20 -2.39 -18.20 -23.70
CA THR A 20 -1.54 -17.69 -24.79
C THR A 20 -2.17 -16.51 -25.55
N GLY A 21 -3.49 -16.49 -25.60
CA GLY A 21 -4.28 -15.40 -26.18
C GLY A 21 -4.11 -14.11 -25.40
N ILE A 22 -4.24 -14.16 -24.06
CA ILE A 22 -4.17 -12.97 -23.21
C ILE A 22 -2.73 -12.45 -23.12
N TYR A 23 -1.73 -13.31 -22.89
CA TYR A 23 -0.34 -12.87 -22.70
C TYR A 23 0.36 -12.40 -24.01
N GLY A 24 0.06 -13.09 -25.12
CA GLY A 24 0.78 -12.93 -26.39
C GLY A 24 -0.08 -12.57 -27.60
N CYS A 25 -1.40 -12.35 -27.45
CA CYS A 25 -2.38 -12.22 -28.54
C CYS A 25 -2.42 -13.42 -29.52
N ARG A 26 -2.03 -14.61 -29.04
CA ARG A 26 -2.03 -15.84 -29.84
C ARG A 26 -3.25 -16.69 -29.54
N TRP A 27 -4.37 -16.37 -30.21
CA TRP A 27 -5.67 -17.04 -30.07
C TRP A 27 -5.86 -18.26 -30.99
N LYS A 28 -4.93 -18.51 -31.92
CA LYS A 28 -5.03 -19.61 -32.89
C LYS A 28 -4.53 -20.93 -32.31
N ARG A 29 -5.16 -22.03 -32.78
CA ARG A 29 -4.89 -23.44 -32.43
C ARG A 29 -3.39 -23.74 -32.53
N TYR A 30 -2.74 -23.89 -31.38
CA TYR A 30 -1.27 -23.98 -31.31
C TYR A 30 -0.79 -25.41 -31.50
N GLN A 31 0.17 -25.58 -32.41
CA GLN A 31 1.07 -26.72 -32.44
C GLN A 31 2.16 -26.44 -31.40
N ARG A 32 2.37 -27.34 -30.43
CA ARG A 32 3.39 -27.20 -29.37
C ARG A 32 4.78 -26.98 -30.01
N SER A 33 5.15 -25.72 -30.26
CA SER A 33 6.49 -25.40 -30.74
C SER A 33 7.45 -25.55 -29.57
N HIS A 34 8.44 -26.40 -29.78
CA HIS A 34 9.53 -26.66 -28.85
C HIS A 34 10.63 -25.59 -28.99
N ASP A 35 10.35 -24.45 -29.64
CA ASP A 35 11.38 -23.45 -29.93
C ASP A 35 11.70 -22.61 -28.68
N ASP A 36 13.00 -22.43 -28.45
CA ASP A 36 13.54 -21.69 -27.31
C ASP A 36 13.03 -20.24 -27.26
N THR A 37 12.72 -19.75 -26.05
CA THR A 37 12.46 -18.33 -25.81
C THR A 37 13.67 -17.50 -26.26
N THR A 38 13.42 -16.48 -27.10
CA THR A 38 14.49 -15.62 -27.59
C THR A 38 15.13 -14.83 -26.44
N LYS A 39 16.40 -14.46 -26.59
CA LYS A 39 17.08 -13.57 -25.61
C LYS A 39 16.32 -12.26 -25.38
N TRP A 40 15.62 -11.78 -26.40
CA TRP A 40 14.79 -10.57 -26.33
C TRP A 40 13.55 -10.77 -25.46
N GLU A 41 12.83 -11.89 -25.60
CA GLU A 41 11.69 -12.21 -24.73
C GLU A 41 12.12 -12.50 -23.29
N LEU A 42 13.32 -13.08 -23.11
CA LEU A 42 13.92 -13.25 -21.78
C LEU A 42 14.20 -11.89 -21.11
N LEU A 43 14.75 -10.93 -21.86
CA LEU A 43 14.97 -9.56 -21.37
C LEU A 43 13.65 -8.91 -20.94
N TRP A 44 12.59 -9.02 -21.75
CA TRP A 44 11.27 -8.48 -21.38
C TRP A 44 10.66 -9.17 -20.17
N SER A 45 10.91 -10.47 -19.98
CA SER A 45 10.49 -11.20 -18.78
C SER A 45 11.23 -10.69 -17.53
N LEU A 46 12.52 -10.36 -17.66
CA LEU A 46 13.29 -9.73 -16.57
C LEU A 46 12.77 -8.31 -16.27
N ILE A 47 12.49 -7.50 -17.29
CA ILE A 47 11.91 -6.16 -17.11
C ILE A 47 10.56 -6.28 -16.40
N LEU A 48 9.68 -7.20 -16.83
CA LEU A 48 8.39 -7.43 -16.19
C LEU A 48 8.56 -7.79 -14.69
N LEU A 49 9.52 -8.66 -14.36
CA LEU A 49 9.81 -9.03 -12.97
C LEU A 49 10.33 -7.84 -12.15
N LEU A 50 11.25 -7.05 -12.69
CA LEU A 50 11.77 -5.85 -12.02
C LEU A 50 10.67 -4.81 -11.80
N THR A 51 9.81 -4.59 -12.80
CA THR A 51 8.65 -3.71 -12.69
C THR A 51 7.67 -4.19 -11.62
N PHE A 52 7.42 -5.51 -11.54
CA PHE A 52 6.59 -6.10 -10.49
C PHE A 52 7.18 -5.83 -9.10
N CYS A 53 8.47 -6.11 -8.89
CA CYS A 53 9.13 -5.88 -7.61
C CYS A 53 9.09 -4.41 -7.18
N LEU A 54 9.37 -3.49 -8.12
CA LEU A 54 9.32 -2.05 -7.85
C LEU A 54 7.89 -1.60 -7.49
N LEU A 55 6.88 -2.03 -8.26
CA LEU A 55 5.49 -1.71 -7.99
C LEU A 55 4.97 -2.34 -6.70
N LEU A 56 5.45 -3.52 -6.32
CA LEU A 56 5.10 -4.13 -5.04
C LEU A 56 5.54 -3.24 -3.87
N VAL A 57 6.79 -2.76 -3.90
CA VAL A 57 7.31 -1.83 -2.88
C VAL A 57 6.57 -0.49 -2.94
N TRP A 58 6.30 0.04 -4.14
CA TRP A 58 5.60 1.31 -4.31
C TRP A 58 4.14 1.26 -3.85
N PHE A 59 3.43 0.17 -4.15
CA PHE A 59 2.08 -0.07 -3.66
C PHE A 59 2.07 -0.22 -2.14
N TYR A 60 3.04 -0.96 -1.58
CA TYR A 60 3.21 -1.10 -0.14
C TYR A 60 3.45 0.25 0.54
N PHE A 61 4.32 1.10 -0.01
CA PHE A 61 4.55 2.46 0.48
C PHE A 61 3.25 3.26 0.57
N TRP A 62 2.47 3.33 -0.51
CA TRP A 62 1.22 4.10 -0.50
C TRP A 62 0.18 3.52 0.44
N TRP A 63 0.14 2.19 0.61
CA TRP A 63 -0.73 1.54 1.57
C TRP A 63 -0.40 1.93 3.01
N GLU A 64 0.88 1.91 3.38
CA GLU A 64 1.32 2.24 4.75
C GLU A 64 1.31 3.75 5.02
N ALA A 65 1.53 4.58 4.00
CA ALA A 65 1.45 6.04 4.09
C ALA A 65 0.03 6.55 4.40
N HIS A 66 -0.99 5.68 4.47
CA HIS A 66 -2.37 6.05 4.80
C HIS A 66 -2.49 6.89 6.08
N ASN A 67 -1.65 6.61 7.08
CA ASN A 67 -1.57 7.40 8.31
C ASN A 67 -1.34 8.90 8.06
N ASP A 68 -0.57 9.23 7.02
CA ASP A 68 -0.08 10.58 6.70
C ASP A 68 -0.74 11.19 5.45
N TYR A 69 -1.85 10.63 4.98
CA TYR A 69 -2.57 11.18 3.81
C TYR A 69 -3.03 12.63 4.02
N SER A 70 -3.48 12.98 5.24
CA SER A 70 -3.82 14.36 5.63
C SER A 70 -2.62 15.29 5.45
N GLU A 71 -1.45 14.88 5.98
CA GLU A 71 -0.20 15.63 5.86
C GLU A 71 0.26 15.78 4.41
N PHE A 72 0.10 14.73 3.59
CA PHE A 72 0.41 14.78 2.16
C PHE A 72 -0.48 15.77 1.41
N ASN A 73 -1.80 15.72 1.63
CA ASN A 73 -2.75 16.63 1.00
C ASN A 73 -2.50 18.08 1.43
N TRP A 74 -2.17 18.30 2.71
CA TRP A 74 -1.74 19.60 3.21
C TRP A 74 -0.44 20.09 2.54
N PHE A 75 0.53 19.20 2.36
CA PHE A 75 1.77 19.51 1.65
C PHE A 75 1.51 19.91 0.18
N LEU A 76 0.63 19.19 -0.52
CA LEU A 76 0.22 19.54 -1.88
C LEU A 76 -0.46 20.91 -1.93
N TYR A 77 -1.39 21.17 -1.00
CA TYR A 77 -2.06 22.47 -0.88
C TYR A 77 -1.06 23.61 -0.69
N ASN A 78 -0.06 23.45 0.18
CA ASN A 78 0.93 24.50 0.43
C ASN A 78 1.79 24.81 -0.82
N ARG A 79 1.83 23.91 -1.81
CA ARG A 79 2.51 24.13 -3.10
C ARG A 79 1.59 24.63 -4.21
N SER A 80 0.37 24.10 -4.31
CA SER A 80 -0.58 24.44 -5.38
C SER A 80 -1.45 25.65 -5.07
N GLY A 81 -1.71 25.91 -3.79
CA GLY A 81 -2.70 26.89 -3.32
C GLY A 81 -4.15 26.42 -3.49
N GLU A 82 -4.37 25.17 -3.89
CA GLU A 82 -5.69 24.55 -4.08
C GLU A 82 -5.75 23.22 -3.33
N TRP A 83 -6.79 23.06 -2.50
CA TRP A 83 -7.01 21.81 -1.77
C TRP A 83 -7.60 20.76 -2.71
N SER A 84 -6.95 19.61 -2.79
CA SER A 84 -7.45 18.43 -3.50
C SER A 84 -6.92 17.19 -2.82
N ASP A 85 -7.70 16.11 -2.84
CA ASP A 85 -7.20 14.82 -2.38
C ASP A 85 -6.33 14.17 -3.45
N GLY A 86 -5.03 14.41 -3.37
CA GLY A 86 -4.04 13.84 -4.28
C GLY A 86 -3.77 12.36 -4.01
N THR A 87 -4.11 11.83 -2.83
CA THR A 87 -3.80 10.46 -2.46
C THR A 87 -4.66 9.44 -3.22
N VAL A 88 -5.94 9.73 -3.43
CA VAL A 88 -6.88 8.86 -4.15
C VAL A 88 -6.41 8.53 -5.58
N PRO A 89 -6.13 9.50 -6.47
CA PRO A 89 -5.69 9.18 -7.82
C PRO A 89 -4.34 8.47 -7.83
N ILE A 90 -3.42 8.79 -6.91
CA ILE A 90 -2.12 8.12 -6.83
C ILE A 90 -2.28 6.67 -6.39
N LEU A 91 -3.08 6.40 -5.35
CA LEU A 91 -3.35 5.05 -4.87
C LEU A 91 -4.10 4.24 -5.93
N ALA A 92 -5.12 4.81 -6.58
CA ALA A 92 -5.89 4.13 -7.62
C ALA A 92 -5.03 3.75 -8.83
N THR A 93 -4.19 4.68 -9.32
CA THR A 93 -3.28 4.41 -10.44
C THR A 93 -2.20 3.39 -10.06
N THR A 94 -1.66 3.48 -8.85
CA THR A 94 -0.68 2.51 -8.32
C THR A 94 -1.28 1.12 -8.17
N ALA A 95 -2.50 1.01 -7.61
CA ALA A 95 -3.22 -0.24 -7.45
C ALA A 95 -3.57 -0.88 -8.80
N ALA A 96 -4.04 -0.09 -9.78
CA ALA A 96 -4.33 -0.56 -11.12
C ALA A 96 -3.07 -1.06 -11.83
N GLY A 97 -1.97 -0.29 -11.74
CA GLY A 97 -0.66 -0.69 -12.28
C GLY A 97 -0.14 -1.97 -11.65
N PHE A 98 -0.14 -2.06 -10.32
CA PHE A 98 0.26 -3.27 -9.59
C PHE A 98 -0.57 -4.48 -9.99
N THR A 99 -1.90 -4.36 -10.01
CA THR A 99 -2.82 -5.46 -10.37
C THR A 99 -2.56 -5.95 -11.80
N TYR A 100 -2.38 -5.03 -12.74
CA TYR A 100 -2.07 -5.36 -14.14
C TYR A 100 -0.75 -6.10 -14.27
N ILE A 101 0.32 -5.61 -13.63
CA ILE A 101 1.65 -6.23 -13.70
C ILE A 101 1.67 -7.58 -12.96
N ALA A 102 1.01 -7.68 -11.81
CA ALA A 102 0.86 -8.93 -11.07
C ALA A 102 0.12 -9.99 -11.92
N PHE A 103 -0.95 -9.60 -12.61
CA PHE A 103 -1.65 -10.48 -13.53
C PHE A 103 -0.76 -10.99 -14.68
N LEU A 104 0.08 -10.12 -15.26
CA LEU A 104 1.06 -10.53 -16.28
C LEU A 104 2.13 -11.49 -15.73
N ILE A 105 2.59 -11.30 -14.49
CA ILE A 105 3.50 -12.23 -13.82
C ILE A 105 2.83 -13.61 -13.64
N VAL A 106 1.58 -13.65 -13.19
CA VAL A 106 0.83 -14.92 -13.05
C VAL A 106 0.68 -15.61 -14.40
N LEU A 107 0.36 -14.88 -15.46
CA LEU A 107 0.31 -15.45 -16.82
C LEU A 107 1.67 -15.96 -17.29
N ALA A 108 2.76 -15.22 -17.03
CA ALA A 108 4.12 -15.66 -17.35
C ALA A 108 4.47 -16.97 -16.61
N LEU A 109 4.13 -17.07 -15.32
CA LEU A 109 4.31 -18.29 -14.52
C LEU A 109 3.49 -19.48 -15.08
N CYS A 110 2.25 -19.23 -15.51
CA CYS A 110 1.43 -20.23 -16.20
C CYS A 110 2.06 -20.70 -17.52
N HIS A 111 2.62 -19.79 -18.32
CA HIS A 111 3.37 -20.13 -19.53
C HIS A 111 4.57 -21.04 -19.20
N VAL A 112 5.36 -20.69 -18.17
CA VAL A 112 6.48 -21.51 -17.72
C VAL A 112 6.00 -22.90 -17.26
N ALA A 113 4.93 -22.98 -16.47
CA ALA A 113 4.39 -24.26 -16.00
C ALA A 113 3.95 -25.19 -17.16
N LEU A 114 3.34 -24.61 -18.20
CA LEU A 114 2.87 -25.32 -19.39
C LEU A 114 3.97 -25.58 -20.44
N GLY A 115 5.18 -25.06 -20.22
CA GLY A 115 6.30 -25.17 -21.16
C GLY A 115 6.06 -24.39 -22.45
N GLN A 116 5.37 -23.24 -22.35
CA GLN A 116 5.10 -22.33 -23.47
C GLN A 116 6.14 -21.21 -23.51
N GLN A 117 6.31 -20.62 -24.70
CA GLN A 117 7.16 -19.45 -24.88
C GLN A 117 6.62 -18.23 -24.12
N LEU A 118 7.52 -17.48 -23.48
CA LEU A 118 7.24 -16.20 -22.84
C LEU A 118 7.16 -15.06 -23.86
N ASN A 119 6.29 -15.16 -24.86
CA ASN A 119 6.10 -14.07 -25.83
C ASN A 119 5.13 -13.02 -25.28
N LEU A 120 5.68 -11.93 -24.76
CA LEU A 120 4.88 -10.81 -24.26
C LEU A 120 4.44 -9.94 -25.44
N HIS A 121 3.14 -9.77 -25.62
CA HIS A 121 2.59 -8.95 -26.71
C HIS A 121 3.09 -7.50 -26.65
N TRP A 122 3.26 -6.83 -27.80
CA TRP A 122 3.78 -5.46 -27.86
C TRP A 122 2.95 -4.45 -27.06
N LEU A 123 1.62 -4.63 -26.98
CA LEU A 123 0.74 -3.81 -26.15
C LEU A 123 1.10 -3.93 -24.66
N HIS A 124 1.38 -5.15 -24.17
CA HIS A 124 1.82 -5.37 -22.80
C HIS A 124 3.23 -4.81 -22.57
N LYS A 125 4.13 -4.90 -23.55
CA LYS A 125 5.45 -4.26 -23.48
C LYS A 125 5.34 -2.75 -23.28
N ILE A 126 4.40 -2.09 -23.97
CA ILE A 126 4.08 -0.66 -23.73
C ILE A 126 3.55 -0.46 -22.31
N GLY A 127 2.58 -1.26 -21.88
CA GLY A 127 2.00 -1.16 -20.53
C GLY A 127 3.04 -1.34 -19.41
N VAL A 128 3.92 -2.33 -19.52
CA VAL A 128 5.03 -2.58 -18.59
C VAL A 128 6.01 -1.41 -18.58
N THR A 129 6.36 -0.87 -19.74
CA THR A 129 7.27 0.28 -19.85
C THR A 129 6.64 1.53 -19.23
N ALA A 130 5.37 1.81 -19.52
CA ALA A 130 4.64 2.94 -18.94
C ALA A 130 4.58 2.81 -17.42
N ALA A 131 4.20 1.64 -16.89
CA ALA A 131 4.14 1.39 -15.46
C ALA A 131 5.51 1.52 -14.78
N LEU A 132 6.59 1.05 -15.42
CA LEU A 132 7.95 1.20 -14.91
C LEU A 132 8.36 2.68 -14.83
N LEU A 133 8.16 3.43 -15.92
CA LEU A 133 8.53 4.84 -15.99
C LEU A 133 7.74 5.68 -14.99
N THR A 134 6.42 5.50 -14.90
CA THR A 134 5.58 6.24 -13.94
C THR A 134 5.96 5.92 -12.51
N THR A 135 6.28 4.67 -12.20
CA THR A 135 6.73 4.27 -10.85
C THR A 135 8.09 4.88 -10.51
N ILE A 136 9.07 4.84 -11.43
CA ILE A 136 10.38 5.48 -11.23
C ILE A 136 10.22 6.99 -11.00
N ILE A 137 9.41 7.66 -11.81
CA ILE A 137 9.12 9.10 -11.65
C ILE A 137 8.47 9.34 -10.29
N GLY A 138 7.46 8.54 -9.90
CA GLY A 138 6.78 8.66 -8.62
C GLY A 138 7.74 8.50 -7.42
N VAL A 139 8.59 7.48 -7.44
CA VAL A 139 9.61 7.23 -6.40
C VAL A 139 10.58 8.41 -6.30
N ILE A 140 11.09 8.92 -7.43
CA ILE A 140 11.99 10.07 -7.45
C ILE A 140 11.28 11.32 -6.90
N SER A 141 10.04 11.56 -7.31
CA SER A 141 9.25 12.71 -6.83
C SER A 141 9.02 12.66 -5.32
N VAL A 142 8.61 11.50 -4.77
CA VAL A 142 8.46 11.35 -3.30
C VAL A 142 9.80 11.52 -2.60
N ASN A 143 10.88 10.93 -3.11
CA ASN A 143 12.21 11.09 -2.51
C ASN A 143 12.71 12.54 -2.51
N GLN A 144 12.33 13.37 -3.49
CA GLN A 144 12.74 14.78 -3.54
C GLN A 144 11.85 15.70 -2.71
N THR A 145 10.59 15.34 -2.51
CA THR A 145 9.57 16.26 -1.98
C THR A 145 9.06 15.87 -0.60
N TRP A 146 9.12 14.58 -0.27
CA TRP A 146 8.52 13.98 0.92
C TRP A 146 9.37 12.80 1.44
N ALA A 147 10.70 13.00 1.47
CA ALA A 147 11.69 11.95 1.74
C ALA A 147 11.53 11.28 3.11
N GLN A 148 11.13 12.03 4.12
CA GLN A 148 10.96 11.56 5.50
C GLN A 148 9.92 10.45 5.64
N GLU A 149 9.01 10.29 4.67
CA GLU A 149 7.99 9.24 4.75
C GLU A 149 8.48 7.86 4.37
N TRP A 150 9.67 7.75 3.78
CA TRP A 150 10.29 6.44 3.60
C TRP A 150 10.48 5.72 4.94
N ASP A 151 10.54 6.46 6.06
CA ASP A 151 10.60 5.91 7.41
C ASP A 151 9.35 5.11 7.80
N VAL A 152 8.21 5.30 7.13
CA VAL A 152 6.99 4.51 7.41
C VAL A 152 7.20 3.04 7.08
N ILE A 153 8.01 2.70 6.07
CA ILE A 153 8.27 1.32 5.64
C ILE A 153 9.00 0.51 6.73
N PRO A 154 10.17 0.92 7.24
CA PRO A 154 10.81 0.15 8.29
C PRO A 154 9.98 0.11 9.58
N ILE A 155 9.17 1.13 9.87
CA ILE A 155 8.26 1.13 11.03
C ILE A 155 7.11 0.13 10.83
N SER A 156 6.46 0.11 9.67
CA SER A 156 5.37 -0.80 9.36
C SER A 156 5.84 -2.26 9.30
N LEU A 157 7.06 -2.52 8.81
CA LEU A 157 7.68 -3.85 8.84
C LEU A 157 7.84 -4.40 10.26
N GLN A 158 7.91 -3.57 11.30
CA GLN A 158 7.89 -4.03 12.69
C GLN A 158 6.52 -4.62 13.09
N ALA A 159 5.43 -4.22 12.42
CA ALA A 159 4.11 -4.80 12.61
C ALA A 159 3.84 -5.96 11.63
N THR A 160 4.11 -5.74 10.34
CA THR A 160 3.68 -6.61 9.25
C THR A 160 4.70 -7.71 8.92
N GLY A 161 5.96 -7.54 9.29
CA GLY A 161 7.07 -8.45 8.98
C GLY A 161 6.77 -9.93 9.23
N PRO A 162 6.29 -10.33 10.43
CA PRO A 162 5.90 -11.71 10.72
C PRO A 162 4.93 -12.32 9.70
N PHE A 163 3.96 -11.53 9.24
CA PHE A 163 2.91 -12.00 8.32
C PHE A 163 3.38 -11.97 6.87
N LEU A 164 4.14 -10.94 6.48
CA LEU A 164 4.76 -10.85 5.16
C LEU A 164 5.74 -11.99 4.92
N HIS A 165 6.49 -12.41 5.95
CA HIS A 165 7.35 -13.59 5.90
C HIS A 165 6.56 -14.86 5.57
N ILE A 166 5.48 -15.14 6.31
CA ILE A 166 4.64 -16.32 6.09
C ILE A 166 4.04 -16.28 4.68
N GLY A 167 3.56 -15.12 4.23
CA GLY A 167 3.04 -14.94 2.87
C GLY A 167 4.11 -15.20 1.79
N ALA A 168 5.31 -14.66 1.96
CA ALA A 168 6.43 -14.88 1.05
C ALA A 168 6.85 -16.36 1.00
N LEU A 169 6.89 -17.02 2.17
CA LEU A 169 7.21 -18.44 2.26
C LEU A 169 6.15 -19.30 1.57
N ALA A 170 4.87 -19.00 1.76
CA ALA A 170 3.78 -19.68 1.06
C ALA A 170 3.89 -19.52 -0.46
N ALA A 171 4.19 -18.31 -0.95
CA ALA A 171 4.39 -18.03 -2.37
C ALA A 171 5.56 -18.83 -2.96
N VAL A 172 6.73 -18.83 -2.31
CA VAL A 172 7.90 -19.60 -2.77
C VAL A 172 7.68 -21.11 -2.67
N THR A 173 6.92 -21.57 -1.68
CA THR A 173 6.50 -22.97 -1.57
C THR A 173 5.59 -23.36 -2.73
N ALA A 174 4.63 -22.52 -3.12
CA ALA A 174 3.78 -22.76 -4.28
C ALA A 174 4.57 -22.79 -5.60
N LEU A 175 5.59 -21.93 -5.73
CA LEU A 175 6.48 -21.92 -6.90
C LEU A 175 7.31 -23.21 -7.04
N SER A 176 7.47 -24.01 -5.98
CA SER A 176 8.17 -25.30 -6.06
C SER A 176 7.59 -26.24 -7.10
N TRP A 177 6.27 -26.18 -7.35
CA TRP A 177 5.63 -26.99 -8.40
C TRP A 177 6.14 -26.62 -9.79
N ILE A 178 6.28 -25.33 -10.07
CA ILE A 178 6.79 -24.86 -11.36
C ILE A 178 8.26 -25.23 -11.50
N VAL A 179 9.05 -24.99 -10.45
CA VAL A 179 10.49 -25.28 -10.42
C VAL A 179 10.76 -26.78 -10.59
N ALA A 180 10.11 -27.64 -9.81
CA ALA A 180 10.26 -29.09 -9.92
C ALA A 180 9.86 -29.61 -11.31
N GLY A 181 8.84 -29.03 -11.93
CA GLY A 181 8.43 -29.36 -13.30
C GLY A 181 9.47 -28.98 -14.34
N GLN A 182 10.13 -27.84 -14.17
CA GLN A 182 11.21 -27.41 -15.06
C GLN A 182 12.45 -28.29 -14.90
N VAL A 183 12.85 -28.59 -13.66
CA VAL A 183 14.01 -29.44 -13.36
C VAL A 183 13.84 -30.85 -13.91
N THR A 184 12.65 -31.45 -13.76
CA THR A 184 12.40 -32.82 -14.25
C THR A 184 12.27 -32.91 -15.78
N ARG A 185 11.89 -31.82 -16.47
CA ARG A 185 11.82 -31.76 -17.93
C ARG A 185 13.14 -31.38 -18.60
N ALA A 186 14.01 -30.66 -17.91
CA ALA A 186 15.27 -30.19 -18.47
C ALA A 186 16.21 -31.35 -18.83
N GLU A 187 16.84 -31.28 -20.00
CA GLU A 187 17.81 -32.29 -20.46
C GLU A 187 19.24 -32.01 -19.97
N LYS A 188 19.57 -30.73 -19.75
CA LYS A 188 20.92 -30.29 -19.34
C LYS A 188 21.07 -30.32 -17.83
N MET A 189 21.96 -31.17 -17.31
CA MET A 189 22.23 -31.26 -15.87
C MET A 189 22.70 -29.94 -15.25
N MET A 190 23.53 -29.17 -15.95
CA MET A 190 23.96 -27.85 -15.47
C MET A 190 22.78 -26.91 -15.21
N PHE A 191 21.77 -26.89 -16.10
CA PHE A 191 20.59 -26.05 -15.91
C PHE A 191 19.76 -26.50 -14.70
N GLN A 192 19.57 -27.81 -14.53
CA GLN A 192 18.88 -28.38 -13.35
C GLN A 192 19.56 -27.95 -12.05
N VAL A 193 20.90 -28.09 -11.98
CA VAL A 193 21.69 -27.74 -10.80
C VAL A 193 21.57 -26.24 -10.50
N VAL A 194 21.73 -25.37 -11.51
CA VAL A 194 21.62 -23.91 -11.30
C VAL A 194 20.23 -23.51 -10.80
N VAL A 195 19.16 -24.02 -11.40
CA VAL A 195 17.78 -23.68 -11.01
C VAL A 195 17.46 -24.16 -9.59
N VAL A 196 17.85 -25.40 -9.24
CA VAL A 196 17.65 -25.93 -7.88
C VAL A 196 18.46 -25.15 -6.86
N LEU A 197 19.74 -24.85 -7.14
CA LEU A 197 20.57 -24.06 -6.22
C LEU A 197 20.00 -22.67 -5.99
N LEU A 198 19.52 -21.99 -7.03
CA LEU A 198 18.93 -20.67 -6.92
C LEU A 198 17.63 -20.72 -6.09
N TYR A 199 16.75 -21.69 -6.36
CA TYR A 199 15.53 -21.90 -5.60
C TYR A 199 15.79 -22.22 -4.12
N VAL A 200 16.70 -23.15 -3.84
CA VAL A 200 17.09 -23.52 -2.47
C VAL A 200 17.72 -22.34 -1.75
N SER A 201 18.54 -21.53 -2.43
CA SER A 201 19.13 -20.32 -1.83
C SER A 201 18.06 -19.32 -1.39
N VAL A 202 17.05 -19.07 -2.23
CA VAL A 202 15.91 -18.20 -1.88
C VAL A 202 15.10 -18.78 -0.72
N LEU A 203 14.84 -20.09 -0.73
CA LEU A 203 14.08 -20.76 0.32
C LEU A 203 14.82 -20.73 1.67
N LEU A 204 16.13 -21.01 1.67
CA LEU A 204 16.97 -20.92 2.87
C LEU A 204 17.06 -19.49 3.40
N ALA A 205 17.17 -18.49 2.52
CA ALA A 205 17.12 -17.09 2.93
C ALA A 205 15.79 -16.80 3.66
N LEU A 206 14.65 -17.24 3.12
CA LEU A 206 13.35 -17.07 3.76
C LEU A 206 13.24 -17.78 5.11
N TYR A 207 13.84 -18.97 5.28
CA TYR A 207 13.87 -19.64 6.59
C TYR A 207 14.66 -18.86 7.64
N VAL A 208 15.66 -18.07 7.23
CA VAL A 208 16.51 -17.28 8.14
C VAL A 208 15.95 -15.86 8.39
N VAL A 209 15.12 -15.32 7.50
CA VAL A 209 14.54 -13.96 7.59
C VAL A 209 13.93 -13.63 8.97
N PRO A 210 13.17 -14.52 9.63
CA PRO A 210 12.58 -14.22 10.95
C PRO A 210 13.58 -13.85 12.05
N LEU A 211 14.85 -14.24 11.91
CA LEU A 211 15.92 -13.81 12.83
C LEU A 211 16.23 -12.32 12.72
N HIS A 212 15.88 -11.68 11.60
CA HIS A 212 16.08 -10.26 11.35
C HIS A 212 14.81 -9.42 11.53
N ILE A 213 13.65 -10.05 11.79
CA ILE A 213 12.41 -9.34 12.04
C ILE A 213 12.41 -8.83 13.48
N THR A 214 12.48 -7.51 13.64
CA THR A 214 12.36 -6.86 14.94
C THR A 214 10.96 -6.27 15.08
N SER A 215 10.19 -6.77 16.04
CA SER A 215 8.85 -6.24 16.35
C SER A 215 8.75 -5.89 17.82
N PRO A 216 8.28 -4.69 18.20
CA PRO A 216 8.05 -4.37 19.59
C PRO A 216 6.91 -5.20 20.19
N CYS A 217 5.97 -5.66 19.37
CA CYS A 217 4.80 -6.43 19.80
C CYS A 217 5.06 -7.95 19.92
N ILE A 218 6.27 -8.43 19.61
CA ILE A 218 6.71 -9.77 20.00
C ILE A 218 7.30 -9.68 21.41
N MET A 219 6.46 -9.80 22.42
CA MET A 219 6.82 -9.64 23.84
C MET A 219 5.87 -10.42 24.75
N ASP A 220 6.23 -10.54 26.03
CA ASP A 220 5.30 -11.08 27.02
C ASP A 220 4.20 -10.03 27.32
N PRO A 221 2.90 -10.33 27.14
CA PRO A 221 1.80 -9.44 27.51
C PRO A 221 1.87 -8.93 28.95
N ALA A 222 2.47 -9.68 29.87
CA ALA A 222 2.64 -9.25 31.26
C ALA A 222 3.59 -8.04 31.41
N THR A 223 4.44 -7.80 30.42
CA THR A 223 5.41 -6.68 30.39
C THR A 223 4.88 -5.47 29.60
N LEU A 224 3.68 -5.57 29.01
CA LEU A 224 3.08 -4.49 28.25
C LEU A 224 2.83 -3.29 29.17
N LYS A 225 3.26 -2.11 28.72
CA LYS A 225 3.01 -0.85 29.43
C LYS A 225 1.54 -0.46 29.36
N PRO A 226 1.06 0.42 30.26
CA PRO A 226 -0.29 0.96 30.19
C PRO A 226 -0.59 1.53 28.80
N ARG A 227 -1.87 1.51 28.45
CA ARG A 227 -2.35 2.05 27.18
C ARG A 227 -1.92 3.51 27.01
N PRO A 228 -1.29 3.87 25.87
CA PRO A 228 -0.90 5.25 25.62
C PRO A 228 -2.12 6.16 25.61
N ALA A 229 -1.99 7.30 26.28
CA ALA A 229 -3.01 8.32 26.27
C ALA A 229 -3.19 8.90 24.86
N VAL A 230 -4.42 9.29 24.50
CA VAL A 230 -4.72 9.87 23.19
C VAL A 230 -5.03 11.35 23.38
N ILE A 231 -4.28 12.18 22.66
CA ILE A 231 -4.47 13.63 22.56
C ILE A 231 -5.16 13.92 21.23
N GLY A 232 -6.15 14.82 21.25
CA GLY A 232 -6.84 15.25 20.03
C GLY A 232 -6.02 16.23 19.23
N HIS A 233 -5.43 15.78 18.11
CA HIS A 233 -4.65 16.60 17.19
C HIS A 233 -5.56 17.61 16.50
N GLN A 234 -5.40 18.91 16.78
CA GLN A 234 -6.30 19.97 16.29
C GLN A 234 -7.78 19.70 16.65
N GLY A 235 -7.99 19.01 17.77
CA GLY A 235 -9.27 18.46 18.21
C GLY A 235 -9.54 17.07 17.64
N ALA A 236 -10.56 16.92 16.82
CA ALA A 236 -10.88 15.70 16.08
C ALA A 236 -11.20 16.02 14.60
N PRO A 237 -10.20 16.39 13.78
CA PRO A 237 -10.35 16.78 12.37
C PRO A 237 -11.14 15.79 11.52
N MET A 238 -11.06 14.48 11.79
CA MET A 238 -11.86 13.49 11.05
C MET A 238 -13.37 13.59 11.33
N LEU A 239 -13.80 14.31 12.37
CA LEU A 239 -15.20 14.43 12.81
C LEU A 239 -15.74 15.87 12.76
N ALA A 240 -14.87 16.86 12.71
CA ALA A 240 -15.21 18.28 12.82
C ALA A 240 -14.08 19.15 12.24
N PRO A 241 -14.35 20.40 11.81
CA PRO A 241 -13.34 21.29 11.25
C PRO A 241 -12.20 21.54 12.24
N GLU A 242 -10.97 21.24 11.83
CA GLU A 242 -9.75 21.40 12.64
C GLU A 242 -9.64 22.77 13.33
N ASN A 243 -9.01 22.82 14.51
CA ASN A 243 -8.75 24.06 15.26
C ASN A 243 -10.00 24.92 15.57
N THR A 244 -11.20 24.34 15.60
CA THR A 244 -12.44 24.98 16.06
C THR A 244 -12.88 24.47 17.43
N ILE A 245 -13.64 25.27 18.18
CA ILE A 245 -14.21 24.83 19.46
C ILE A 245 -15.03 23.55 19.32
N TRP A 246 -15.78 23.39 18.22
CA TRP A 246 -16.52 22.16 17.99
C TRP A 246 -15.62 20.93 17.80
N SER A 247 -14.47 21.08 17.14
CA SER A 247 -13.49 19.99 17.00
C SER A 247 -12.91 19.55 18.34
N PHE A 248 -12.58 20.49 19.22
CA PHE A 248 -12.11 20.17 20.56
C PHE A 248 -13.20 19.55 21.43
N GLN A 249 -14.43 20.07 21.39
CA GLN A 249 -15.59 19.46 22.07
C GLN A 249 -15.81 18.02 21.59
N ARG A 250 -15.61 17.75 20.30
CA ARG A 250 -15.68 16.39 19.75
C ARG A 250 -14.60 15.47 20.26
N ALA A 251 -13.36 15.94 20.33
CA ALA A 251 -12.28 15.17 20.92
C ALA A 251 -12.59 14.83 22.38
N LEU A 252 -13.03 15.81 23.18
CA LEU A 252 -13.41 15.61 24.59
C LEU A 252 -14.57 14.61 24.75
N GLN A 253 -15.57 14.64 23.87
CA GLN A 253 -16.65 13.64 23.86
C GLN A 253 -16.15 12.21 23.61
N MET A 254 -14.99 12.04 22.96
CA MET A 254 -14.35 10.74 22.78
C MET A 254 -13.54 10.30 24.00
N ASN A 255 -13.40 11.13 25.03
CA ASN A 255 -12.55 10.92 26.21
C ASN A 255 -11.04 10.91 25.89
N VAL A 256 -10.59 11.84 25.04
CA VAL A 256 -9.16 12.16 24.94
C VAL A 256 -8.64 12.72 26.26
N THR A 257 -7.36 12.53 26.55
CA THR A 257 -6.74 13.04 27.79
C THR A 257 -6.31 14.50 27.66
N GLY A 258 -6.09 14.97 26.44
CA GLY A 258 -5.69 16.32 26.15
C GLY A 258 -6.00 16.75 24.72
N LEU A 259 -5.70 18.01 24.44
CA LEU A 259 -5.96 18.68 23.17
C LEU A 259 -4.65 19.26 22.64
N GLU A 260 -4.38 19.08 21.35
CA GLU A 260 -3.27 19.73 20.65
C GLU A 260 -3.82 20.78 19.69
N ALA A 261 -3.17 21.95 19.61
CA ALA A 261 -3.52 22.97 18.64
C ALA A 261 -2.29 23.66 18.02
N ASP A 262 -2.46 24.25 16.85
CA ASP A 262 -1.47 25.14 16.23
C ASP A 262 -1.87 26.58 16.49
N VAL A 263 -0.96 27.38 17.04
CA VAL A 263 -1.24 28.76 17.47
C VAL A 263 -0.42 29.74 16.64
N ALA A 264 -1.11 30.73 16.08
CA ALA A 264 -0.54 31.94 15.48
C ALA A 264 -0.92 33.17 16.34
N ILE A 265 -0.34 34.32 16.04
CA ILE A 265 -0.67 35.59 16.71
C ILE A 265 -1.18 36.58 15.67
N SER A 266 -2.30 37.22 15.97
CA SER A 266 -2.90 38.25 15.11
C SER A 266 -2.08 39.54 15.14
N MET A 267 -2.34 40.43 14.18
CA MET A 267 -1.63 41.71 14.04
C MET A 267 -1.71 42.59 15.29
N ASP A 268 -2.80 42.46 16.05
CA ASP A 268 -3.10 43.15 17.31
C ASP A 268 -2.76 42.33 18.56
N GLY A 269 -2.03 41.22 18.42
CA GLY A 269 -1.43 40.49 19.55
C GLY A 269 -2.32 39.43 20.21
N VAL A 270 -3.41 39.01 19.57
CA VAL A 270 -4.30 37.96 20.09
C VAL A 270 -3.85 36.59 19.56
N PRO A 271 -3.49 35.63 20.44
CA PRO A 271 -3.18 34.28 20.00
C PRO A 271 -4.44 33.53 19.54
N PHE A 272 -4.39 32.95 18.34
CA PHE A 272 -5.51 32.25 17.71
C PHE A 272 -5.06 30.95 17.05
N LEU A 273 -6.02 30.05 16.82
CA LEU A 273 -5.73 28.71 16.33
C LEU A 273 -5.71 28.68 14.81
N MET A 274 -4.56 28.36 14.23
CA MET A 274 -4.38 28.27 12.78
C MET A 274 -3.13 27.46 12.40
N ARG A 275 -3.35 26.34 11.73
CA ARG A 275 -2.29 25.48 11.18
C ARG A 275 -1.60 26.11 9.97
N ASP A 276 -2.35 26.78 9.11
CA ASP A 276 -1.85 27.25 7.81
C ASP A 276 -1.19 28.62 7.92
N PHE A 277 -0.37 28.98 6.92
CA PHE A 277 0.14 30.34 6.78
C PHE A 277 -0.92 31.32 6.29
N THR A 278 -1.89 30.88 5.48
CA THR A 278 -2.99 31.71 4.97
C THR A 278 -4.32 31.18 5.49
N LEU A 279 -5.38 31.99 5.34
CA LEU A 279 -6.73 31.64 5.83
C LEU A 279 -7.57 30.88 4.77
N ARG A 280 -7.03 30.61 3.57
CA ARG A 280 -7.82 30.19 2.40
C ARG A 280 -8.45 28.80 2.52
N ARG A 281 -7.71 27.82 3.04
CA ARG A 281 -8.19 26.43 3.10
C ARG A 281 -9.30 26.24 4.12
N THR A 282 -9.15 26.85 5.30
CA THR A 282 -10.00 26.55 6.46
C THR A 282 -10.97 27.67 6.81
N THR A 283 -11.10 28.70 5.96
CA THR A 283 -12.06 29.80 6.18
C THR A 283 -12.71 30.29 4.87
N ASP A 284 -13.61 31.26 4.97
CA ASP A 284 -14.19 31.98 3.83
C ASP A 284 -13.54 33.34 3.53
N VAL A 285 -12.24 33.50 3.86
CA VAL A 285 -11.46 34.73 3.60
C VAL A 285 -11.57 35.24 2.16
N GLU A 286 -11.65 34.35 1.16
CA GLU A 286 -11.76 34.73 -0.25
C GLU A 286 -13.06 35.50 -0.55
N LYS A 287 -14.09 35.31 0.27
CA LYS A 287 -15.38 36.01 0.15
C LYS A 287 -15.42 37.28 0.99
N VAL A 288 -14.90 37.22 2.21
CA VAL A 288 -14.97 38.34 3.18
C VAL A 288 -13.89 39.39 2.90
N PHE A 289 -12.68 38.96 2.57
CA PHE A 289 -11.51 39.80 2.29
C PHE A 289 -10.79 39.37 1.00
N PRO A 290 -11.41 39.51 -0.18
CA PRO A 290 -10.88 38.99 -1.45
C PRO A 290 -9.49 39.54 -1.79
N ASP A 291 -9.21 40.80 -1.48
CA ASP A 291 -7.92 41.45 -1.77
C ASP A 291 -6.78 40.99 -0.84
N ARG A 292 -7.11 40.32 0.27
CA ARG A 292 -6.17 39.88 1.30
C ARG A 292 -6.11 38.36 1.45
N GLN A 293 -6.75 37.62 0.55
CA GLN A 293 -6.81 36.15 0.65
C GLN A 293 -5.43 35.47 0.69
N MET A 294 -4.41 36.08 0.08
CA MET A 294 -3.04 35.57 0.06
C MET A 294 -2.17 36.11 1.20
N ASP A 295 -2.70 37.02 2.02
CA ASP A 295 -1.97 37.54 3.18
C ASP A 295 -1.76 36.42 4.20
N GLU A 296 -0.66 36.51 4.93
CA GLU A 296 -0.41 35.62 6.05
C GLU A 296 -1.47 35.84 7.14
N ALA A 297 -1.96 34.76 7.74
CA ALA A 297 -3.03 34.76 8.73
C ALA A 297 -2.70 35.67 9.93
N SER A 298 -1.43 35.75 10.32
CA SER A 298 -0.96 36.64 11.40
C SER A 298 -1.12 38.13 11.06
N LEU A 299 -1.22 38.50 9.78
CA LEU A 299 -1.38 39.90 9.37
C LEU A 299 -2.82 40.41 9.46
N PHE A 300 -3.76 39.60 9.94
CA PHE A 300 -5.12 40.00 10.23
C PHE A 300 -5.26 40.41 11.69
N ASN A 301 -6.07 41.44 11.97
CA ASN A 301 -6.47 41.76 13.33
C ASN A 301 -7.49 40.73 13.84
N TRP A 302 -7.60 40.57 15.15
CA TRP A 302 -8.55 39.64 15.76
C TRP A 302 -10.00 39.92 15.35
N THR A 303 -10.37 41.20 15.25
CA THR A 303 -11.72 41.62 14.82
C THR A 303 -12.03 41.18 13.38
N ASP A 304 -11.02 41.12 12.50
CA ASP A 304 -11.20 40.60 11.13
C ASP A 304 -11.34 39.07 11.15
N LEU A 305 -10.49 38.38 11.93
CA LEU A 305 -10.50 36.93 12.06
C LEU A 305 -11.84 36.41 12.61
N GLN A 306 -12.45 37.13 13.54
CA GLN A 306 -13.76 36.77 14.11
C GLN A 306 -14.91 36.83 13.10
N GLN A 307 -14.77 37.57 12.00
CA GLN A 307 -15.80 37.65 10.95
C GLN A 307 -15.78 36.41 10.04
N LEU A 308 -14.70 35.63 10.05
CA LEU A 308 -14.53 34.49 9.17
C LEU A 308 -15.24 33.25 9.70
N ASN A 309 -15.85 32.52 8.77
CA ASN A 309 -16.42 31.20 9.03
C ASN A 309 -15.34 30.13 8.89
N ALA A 310 -15.08 29.38 9.95
CA ALA A 310 -14.04 28.35 9.99
C ALA A 310 -14.58 26.91 9.88
N GLY A 311 -15.83 26.71 9.44
CA GLY A 311 -16.46 25.39 9.43
C GLY A 311 -17.19 24.98 8.17
N ARG A 312 -17.68 25.91 7.34
CA ARG A 312 -18.37 25.57 6.07
C ARG A 312 -17.47 24.87 5.06
N TRP A 313 -16.17 25.17 5.05
CA TRP A 313 -15.18 24.51 4.19
C TRP A 313 -15.20 22.99 4.42
N PHE A 314 -15.27 22.54 5.68
CA PHE A 314 -15.27 21.14 6.05
C PHE A 314 -16.47 20.37 5.45
N LEU A 315 -17.66 20.99 5.45
CA LEU A 315 -18.85 20.39 4.85
C LEU A 315 -18.83 20.37 3.32
N LYS A 316 -18.14 21.34 2.72
CA LYS A 316 -18.05 21.50 1.26
C LYS A 316 -17.00 20.56 0.67
N ASP A 317 -15.82 20.53 1.29
CA ASP A 317 -14.64 19.87 0.75
C ASP A 317 -14.52 18.42 1.27
N ASP A 318 -15.21 18.08 2.37
CA ASP A 318 -15.27 16.74 2.98
C ASP A 318 -13.89 16.03 3.04
N PRO A 319 -12.89 16.65 3.70
CA PRO A 319 -11.48 16.25 3.59
C PRO A 319 -11.19 14.84 4.09
N PHE A 320 -12.10 14.22 4.84
CA PHE A 320 -11.98 12.87 5.40
C PHE A 320 -13.11 11.92 4.97
N TRP A 321 -13.97 12.33 4.02
CA TRP A 321 -15.16 11.57 3.59
C TRP A 321 -16.12 11.17 4.72
N THR A 322 -16.21 12.00 5.75
CA THR A 322 -17.03 11.73 6.94
C THR A 322 -18.30 12.56 6.98
N VAL A 323 -18.45 13.59 6.12
CA VAL A 323 -19.62 14.50 6.15
C VAL A 323 -20.94 13.77 5.90
N ASN A 324 -20.93 12.67 5.14
CA ASN A 324 -22.11 11.83 4.92
C ASN A 324 -22.59 11.10 6.19
N THR A 325 -21.71 10.86 7.16
CA THR A 325 -22.03 10.19 8.43
C THR A 325 -22.61 11.14 9.49
N LEU A 326 -22.49 12.45 9.27
CA LEU A 326 -22.93 13.47 10.23
C LEU A 326 -24.45 13.68 10.21
N LEU A 327 -25.02 13.84 11.40
CA LEU A 327 -26.40 14.26 11.60
C LEU A 327 -26.59 15.72 11.16
N GLN A 328 -27.81 16.07 10.75
CA GLN A 328 -28.12 17.43 10.29
C GLN A 328 -27.79 18.52 11.33
N ARG A 329 -28.09 18.25 12.61
CA ARG A 329 -27.75 19.16 13.73
C ARG A 329 -26.24 19.37 13.89
N GLU A 330 -25.44 18.36 13.57
CA GLU A 330 -23.98 18.43 13.64
C GLU A 330 -23.45 19.27 12.48
N LYS A 331 -24.03 19.10 11.28
CA LYS A 331 -23.73 19.95 10.12
C LYS A 331 -24.05 21.42 10.40
N GLU A 332 -25.18 21.72 11.04
CA GLU A 332 -25.53 23.09 11.44
C GLU A 332 -24.52 23.69 12.44
N ARG A 333 -24.07 22.91 13.43
CA ARG A 333 -23.02 23.35 14.36
C ARG A 333 -21.69 23.61 13.67
N ILE A 334 -21.29 22.72 12.76
CA ILE A 334 -20.08 22.87 11.95
C ILE A 334 -20.18 24.12 11.08
N ALA A 335 -21.31 24.33 10.39
CA ALA A 335 -21.51 25.48 9.52
C ALA A 335 -21.46 26.83 10.25
N ASN A 336 -21.58 26.84 11.57
CA ASN A 336 -21.59 28.02 12.43
C ASN A 336 -20.29 28.18 13.26
N GLN A 337 -19.20 27.51 12.89
CA GLN A 337 -17.90 27.72 13.54
C GLN A 337 -17.19 28.98 13.02
N THR A 338 -16.44 29.64 13.90
CA THR A 338 -15.56 30.78 13.64
C THR A 338 -14.11 30.41 13.97
N VAL A 339 -13.16 31.27 13.62
CA VAL A 339 -11.77 31.14 14.09
C VAL A 339 -11.75 31.15 15.63
N CYS A 340 -11.01 30.21 16.22
CA CYS A 340 -10.93 30.02 17.67
C CYS A 340 -9.73 30.78 18.24
N SER A 341 -9.88 31.46 19.38
CA SER A 341 -8.72 32.00 20.12
C SER A 341 -8.07 30.90 20.97
N LEU A 342 -6.81 31.11 21.37
CA LEU A 342 -6.17 30.24 22.35
C LEU A 342 -6.90 30.27 23.69
N GLU A 343 -7.35 31.45 24.13
CA GLU A 343 -8.10 31.64 25.37
C GLU A 343 -9.36 30.76 25.41
N GLN A 344 -10.15 30.74 24.34
CA GLN A 344 -11.36 29.91 24.26
C GLN A 344 -11.06 28.41 24.37
N LEU A 345 -9.95 27.94 23.78
CA LEU A 345 -9.50 26.55 23.93
C LEU A 345 -9.09 26.25 25.37
N LEU A 346 -8.37 27.16 26.02
CA LEU A 346 -7.91 27.01 27.40
C LEU A 346 -9.07 27.02 28.40
N GLU A 347 -10.08 27.88 28.20
CA GLU A 347 -11.31 27.88 28.98
C GLU A 347 -12.06 26.54 28.87
N LEU A 348 -12.21 26.03 27.64
CA LEU A 348 -12.83 24.72 27.38
C LEU A 348 -12.04 23.59 28.08
N ALA A 349 -10.72 23.61 27.98
CA ALA A 349 -9.87 22.61 28.61
C ALA A 349 -9.90 22.67 30.14
N SER A 350 -9.94 23.89 30.71
CA SER A 350 -10.11 24.13 32.15
C SER A 350 -11.42 23.52 32.66
N TYR A 351 -12.52 23.77 31.95
CA TYR A 351 -13.84 23.22 32.30
C TYR A 351 -13.87 21.68 32.32
N HIS A 352 -13.14 21.04 31.40
CA HIS A 352 -13.05 19.58 31.30
C HIS A 352 -11.87 18.95 32.05
N ASN A 353 -11.04 19.75 32.74
CA ASN A 353 -9.81 19.32 33.38
C ASN A 353 -8.90 18.50 32.43
N SER A 354 -8.74 18.99 31.20
CA SER A 354 -7.95 18.34 30.14
C SER A 354 -6.68 19.15 29.87
N THR A 355 -5.58 18.46 29.54
CA THR A 355 -4.33 19.16 29.22
C THR A 355 -4.37 19.76 27.81
N VAL A 356 -3.75 20.91 27.62
CA VAL A 356 -3.56 21.53 26.30
C VAL A 356 -2.09 21.60 25.97
N VAL A 357 -1.70 21.06 24.82
CA VAL A 357 -0.41 21.30 24.21
C VAL A 357 -0.62 22.13 22.96
N PHE A 358 0.25 23.09 22.68
CA PHE A 358 0.12 23.89 21.47
C PHE A 358 1.47 24.15 20.83
N ARG A 359 1.51 24.19 19.50
CA ARG A 359 2.69 24.60 18.74
C ARG A 359 2.55 26.09 18.40
N LEU A 360 3.35 26.92 19.05
CA LEU A 360 3.31 28.36 18.85
C LEU A 360 4.22 28.76 17.68
N ARG A 361 3.63 29.37 16.65
CA ARG A 361 4.37 29.90 15.52
C ARG A 361 4.84 31.33 15.82
N ARG A 362 6.14 31.56 15.64
CA ARG A 362 6.68 32.93 15.66
C ARG A 362 6.15 33.71 14.46
N PRO A 363 5.59 34.91 14.64
CA PRO A 363 5.15 35.76 13.52
C PRO A 363 6.35 36.24 12.68
N PRO A 364 6.13 36.76 11.46
CA PRO A 364 7.21 37.21 10.58
C PRO A 364 7.95 38.44 11.15
N PRO A 365 9.22 38.69 10.77
CA PRO A 365 10.05 39.77 11.34
C PRO A 365 9.49 41.20 11.26
N LYS A 366 8.56 41.47 10.34
CA LYS A 366 7.92 42.78 10.18
C LYS A 366 6.63 42.94 10.99
N HIS A 367 6.20 41.89 11.69
CA HIS A 367 4.98 41.87 12.47
C HIS A 367 5.14 42.73 13.75
N PRO A 368 4.13 43.54 14.14
CA PRO A 368 4.21 44.38 15.35
C PRO A 368 4.52 43.58 16.62
N CYS A 369 3.94 42.39 16.74
CA CYS A 369 4.15 41.48 17.88
C CYS A 369 5.37 40.55 17.74
N TYR A 370 6.32 40.82 16.83
CA TYR A 370 7.47 39.94 16.60
C TYR A 370 8.32 39.70 17.85
N ASP A 371 8.52 40.73 18.66
CA ASP A 371 9.31 40.65 19.89
C ASP A 371 8.46 40.33 21.13
N SER A 372 7.13 40.55 21.07
CA SER A 372 6.21 40.35 22.20
C SER A 372 5.46 39.02 22.20
N TRP A 373 5.51 38.25 21.11
CA TRP A 373 4.70 37.03 20.90
C TRP A 373 4.66 36.04 22.07
N ILE A 374 5.78 35.84 22.77
CA ILE A 374 5.84 35.00 23.99
C ILE A 374 5.03 35.60 25.13
N ASN A 375 5.20 36.91 25.38
CA ASN A 375 4.49 37.61 26.45
C ASN A 375 2.99 37.69 26.14
N ASP A 376 2.63 38.00 24.89
CA ASP A 376 1.23 38.06 24.44
C ASP A 376 0.53 36.70 24.65
N THR A 377 1.23 35.61 24.29
CA THR A 377 0.72 34.24 24.51
C THR A 377 0.61 33.90 26.00
N LEU A 378 1.62 34.24 26.80
CA LEU A 378 1.61 33.98 28.24
C LEU A 378 0.50 34.77 28.94
N GLN A 379 0.25 36.01 28.51
CA GLN A 379 -0.84 36.84 29.00
C GLN A 379 -2.19 36.21 28.67
N ALA A 380 -2.40 35.72 27.44
CA ALA A 380 -3.63 35.01 27.07
C ALA A 380 -3.85 33.75 27.91
N VAL A 381 -2.78 32.98 28.21
CA VAL A 381 -2.86 31.83 29.13
C VAL A 381 -3.31 32.27 30.52
N GLN A 382 -2.74 33.34 31.06
CA GLN A 382 -3.12 33.86 32.39
C GLN A 382 -4.55 34.40 32.42
N GLN A 383 -4.97 35.10 31.37
CA GLN A 383 -6.32 35.69 31.25
C GLN A 383 -7.41 34.63 31.17
N SER A 384 -7.14 33.49 30.52
CA SER A 384 -8.11 32.37 30.44
C SER A 384 -8.47 31.74 31.79
N GLY A 385 -7.68 32.00 32.85
CA GLY A 385 -7.88 31.40 34.17
C GLY A 385 -7.64 29.88 34.24
N VAL A 386 -7.07 29.28 33.19
CA VAL A 386 -6.72 27.85 33.17
C VAL A 386 -5.65 27.55 34.23
N PRO A 387 -5.77 26.43 34.98
CA PRO A 387 -4.67 25.96 35.81
C PRO A 387 -3.41 25.74 34.96
N GLN A 388 -2.31 26.37 35.33
CA GLN A 388 -1.04 26.29 34.60
C GLN A 388 -0.54 24.84 34.44
N SER A 389 -0.84 23.98 35.42
CA SER A 389 -0.53 22.54 35.39
C SER A 389 -1.24 21.76 34.28
N LEU A 390 -2.21 22.35 33.58
CA LEU A 390 -2.86 21.75 32.42
C LEU A 390 -2.24 22.20 31.09
N VAL A 391 -1.32 23.16 31.09
CA VAL A 391 -0.80 23.78 29.86
C VAL A 391 0.63 23.32 29.60
N MET A 392 0.83 22.65 28.47
CA MET A 392 2.12 22.18 27.97
C MET A 392 2.77 23.25 27.09
N TRP A 393 3.74 23.96 27.67
CA TRP A 393 4.43 25.09 27.04
C TRP A 393 5.57 24.60 26.12
N THR A 394 5.36 24.71 24.81
CA THR A 394 6.30 24.22 23.78
C THR A 394 7.43 25.16 23.37
N PRO A 395 7.32 26.50 23.41
CA PRO A 395 8.40 27.39 22.99
C PRO A 395 9.68 27.19 23.79
N ASP A 396 10.80 27.00 23.08
CA ASP A 396 12.15 26.95 23.66
C ASP A 396 12.74 28.33 23.97
N ASP A 397 12.21 29.38 23.32
CA ASP A 397 12.60 30.77 23.57
C ASP A 397 12.14 31.26 24.96
N ASN A 398 12.98 32.06 25.60
CA ASN A 398 12.67 32.76 26.87
C ASN A 398 12.15 31.86 28.01
N ARG A 399 12.41 30.54 28.01
CA ARG A 399 11.92 29.61 29.04
C ARG A 399 12.24 30.04 30.47
N ALA A 400 13.41 30.62 30.72
CA ALA A 400 13.79 31.11 32.05
C ALA A 400 12.82 32.19 32.57
N GLN A 401 12.41 33.12 31.69
CA GLN A 401 11.42 34.15 32.01
C GLN A 401 10.03 33.53 32.19
N VAL A 402 9.62 32.63 31.30
CA VAL A 402 8.31 31.95 31.40
C VAL A 402 8.17 31.20 32.72
N ARG A 403 9.22 30.50 33.18
CA ARG A 403 9.22 29.80 34.49
C ARG A 403 9.11 30.72 35.69
N GLN A 404 9.69 31.92 35.61
CA GLN A 404 9.56 32.90 36.68
C GLN A 404 8.13 33.43 36.79
N LEU A 405 7.46 33.63 35.65
CA LEU A 405 6.11 34.19 35.57
C LEU A 405 5.00 33.14 35.74
N ALA A 406 5.25 31.91 35.31
CA ALA A 406 4.29 30.82 35.30
C ALA A 406 5.01 29.48 35.57
N PRO A 407 5.42 29.23 36.82
CA PRO A 407 6.26 28.08 37.20
C PRO A 407 5.57 26.73 37.03
N ASP A 408 4.24 26.70 37.08
CA ASP A 408 3.45 25.46 37.06
C ASP A 408 3.13 24.97 35.63
N LEU A 409 3.55 25.72 34.59
CA LEU A 409 3.42 25.28 33.19
C LEU A 409 4.27 24.04 32.93
N ILE A 410 3.68 23.03 32.30
CA ILE A 410 4.38 21.81 31.91
C ILE A 410 5.39 22.14 30.80
N GLN A 411 6.67 22.06 31.14
CA GLN A 411 7.75 22.37 30.20
C GLN A 411 7.88 21.25 29.16
N THR A 412 7.47 21.54 27.93
CA THR A 412 7.46 20.60 26.80
C THR A 412 8.35 21.11 25.69
N SER A 413 9.12 20.27 24.99
CA SER A 413 9.87 20.70 23.80
C SER A 413 9.44 19.94 22.54
N VAL A 414 9.52 20.62 21.41
CA VAL A 414 9.33 20.06 20.06
C VAL A 414 10.64 19.67 19.40
N VAL A 415 11.77 19.85 20.09
CA VAL A 415 13.11 19.56 19.59
C VAL A 415 13.66 18.31 20.27
N LYS A 416 14.00 17.28 19.49
CA LYS A 416 14.62 16.06 20.03
C LYS A 416 16.00 16.39 20.61
N ARG A 417 16.18 16.13 21.91
CA ARG A 417 17.45 16.24 22.65
C ARG A 417 17.65 14.99 23.51
N SER A 418 18.85 14.78 24.03
CA SER A 418 19.08 13.65 24.94
C SER A 418 18.36 13.86 26.27
N PRO A 419 17.99 12.78 26.98
CA PRO A 419 17.32 12.88 28.28
C PRO A 419 18.06 13.79 29.28
N GLN A 420 19.39 13.71 29.32
CA GLN A 420 20.21 14.51 30.24
C GLN A 420 20.10 16.02 29.95
N VAL A 421 20.08 16.41 28.67
CA VAL A 421 19.95 17.83 28.27
C VAL A 421 18.56 18.35 28.61
N LEU A 422 17.53 17.53 28.44
CA LEU A 422 16.15 17.88 28.78
C LEU A 422 15.97 18.07 30.28
N GLU A 423 16.47 17.14 31.09
CA GLU A 423 16.46 17.25 32.56
C GLU A 423 17.21 18.49 33.04
N GLN A 424 18.43 18.75 32.53
CA GLN A 424 19.19 19.95 32.87
C GLN A 424 18.46 21.24 32.47
N SER A 425 17.73 21.17 31.37
CA SER A 425 16.91 22.27 30.90
C SER A 425 15.57 22.34 31.64
N GLY A 426 15.24 21.44 32.57
CA GLY A 426 13.95 21.41 33.28
C GLY A 426 12.75 21.10 32.38
N ILE A 427 12.95 20.34 31.30
CA ILE A 427 11.92 19.91 30.36
C ILE A 427 11.51 18.48 30.74
N SER A 428 10.22 18.26 30.98
CA SER A 428 9.67 16.98 31.43
C SER A 428 8.84 16.27 30.36
N SER A 429 8.64 16.90 29.20
CA SER A 429 7.79 16.37 28.14
C SER A 429 8.35 16.70 26.74
N LEU A 430 8.07 15.83 25.77
CA LEU A 430 8.42 15.97 24.37
C LEU A 430 7.20 15.79 23.48
N LEU A 431 7.09 16.61 22.44
CA LEU A 431 6.13 16.48 21.35
C LEU A 431 6.90 16.32 20.03
N LEU A 432 6.97 15.10 19.51
CA LEU A 432 7.79 14.77 18.33
C LEU A 432 6.97 14.03 17.28
N ARG A 433 7.44 14.06 16.02
CA ARG A 433 6.84 13.23 14.98
C ARG A 433 7.18 11.76 15.22
N TYR A 434 6.25 10.85 14.92
CA TYR A 434 6.41 9.42 15.21
C TYR A 434 7.66 8.78 14.58
N ASN A 435 8.13 9.28 13.43
CA ASN A 435 9.32 8.77 12.73
C ASN A 435 10.65 9.36 13.25
N GLN A 436 10.63 10.30 14.20
CA GLN A 436 11.86 10.92 14.72
C GLN A 436 12.52 10.12 15.85
N VAL A 437 11.84 9.09 16.37
CA VAL A 437 12.23 8.38 17.59
C VAL A 437 12.19 6.86 17.35
N SER A 438 13.27 6.19 17.70
CA SER A 438 13.36 4.72 17.70
C SER A 438 12.78 4.09 18.97
N ARG A 439 12.52 2.78 18.94
CA ARG A 439 12.06 2.01 20.11
C ARG A 439 12.99 2.15 21.32
N GLU A 440 14.30 2.17 21.09
CA GLU A 440 15.30 2.30 22.15
C GLU A 440 15.25 3.70 22.78
N GLU A 441 15.13 4.74 21.95
CA GLU A 441 14.96 6.11 22.44
C GLU A 441 13.65 6.29 23.23
N ILE A 442 12.53 5.68 22.80
CA ILE A 442 11.25 5.71 23.55
C ILE A 442 11.46 5.17 24.97
N ARG A 443 12.18 4.04 25.10
CA ARG A 443 12.51 3.45 26.41
C ARG A 443 13.41 4.36 27.22
N ASN A 444 14.45 4.92 26.61
CA ASN A 444 15.37 5.83 27.29
C ASN A 444 14.65 7.07 27.85
N PHE A 445 13.72 7.66 27.09
CA PHE A 445 12.90 8.78 27.58
C PHE A 445 11.98 8.36 28.73
N SER A 446 11.33 7.19 28.60
CA SER A 446 10.46 6.66 29.65
C SER A 446 11.21 6.37 30.96
N GLU A 447 12.44 5.83 30.88
CA GLU A 447 13.29 5.56 32.04
C GLU A 447 13.79 6.85 32.72
N ALA A 448 13.99 7.91 31.94
CA ALA A 448 14.30 9.25 32.43
C ALA A 448 13.06 10.04 32.90
N HIS A 449 11.88 9.41 33.01
CA HIS A 449 10.62 10.04 33.41
C HIS A 449 10.21 11.24 32.51
N ILE A 450 10.64 11.24 31.25
CA ILE A 450 10.26 12.24 30.25
C ILE A 450 9.02 11.72 29.51
N ASN A 451 7.93 12.47 29.58
CA ASN A 451 6.69 12.12 28.89
C ASN A 451 6.83 12.34 27.39
N LEU A 452 6.62 11.30 26.57
CA LEU A 452 6.76 11.39 25.13
C LEU A 452 5.39 11.33 24.45
N THR A 453 5.04 12.39 23.72
CA THR A 453 3.89 12.45 22.83
C THR A 453 4.34 12.36 21.38
N LEU A 454 3.83 11.38 20.63
CA LEU A 454 4.13 11.20 19.20
C LEU A 454 2.95 11.59 18.31
N TYR A 455 3.20 12.40 17.28
CA TYR A 455 2.19 12.83 16.29
C TYR A 455 2.64 12.54 14.85
N THR A 456 1.77 12.55 13.85
CA THR A 456 0.32 12.33 13.99
C THR A 456 0.09 10.83 13.84
N VAL A 457 -0.62 10.20 14.76
CA VAL A 457 -0.92 8.77 14.72
C VAL A 457 -2.41 8.60 14.49
N ASN A 458 -2.78 8.05 13.36
CA ASN A 458 -4.17 7.87 12.95
C ASN A 458 -4.54 6.39 12.78
N GLU A 459 -3.55 5.54 12.47
CA GLU A 459 -3.77 4.13 12.19
C GLU A 459 -3.64 3.21 13.42
N PRO A 460 -4.56 2.23 13.59
CA PRO A 460 -4.50 1.25 14.68
C PRO A 460 -3.21 0.43 14.73
N TRP A 461 -2.63 0.09 13.57
CA TRP A 461 -1.39 -0.69 13.52
C TRP A 461 -0.21 0.12 14.07
N LEU A 462 -0.10 1.40 13.72
CA LEU A 462 0.97 2.28 14.19
C LEU A 462 0.81 2.56 15.68
N TYR A 463 -0.42 2.83 16.13
CA TYR A 463 -0.73 2.95 17.56
C TYR A 463 -0.30 1.71 18.35
N SER A 464 -0.52 0.51 17.80
CA SER A 464 -0.12 -0.75 18.44
C SER A 464 1.40 -0.90 18.55
N VAL A 465 2.14 -0.58 17.48
CA VAL A 465 3.62 -0.61 17.48
C VAL A 465 4.19 0.34 18.54
N LEU A 466 3.64 1.56 18.63
CA LEU A 466 4.06 2.56 19.60
C LEU A 466 3.66 2.18 21.03
N TRP A 467 2.49 1.56 21.22
CA TRP A 467 2.07 1.01 22.52
C TRP A 467 3.04 -0.09 22.99
N CYS A 468 3.33 -1.08 22.14
CA CYS A 468 4.31 -2.12 22.46
C CYS A 468 5.72 -1.56 22.71
N SER A 469 6.05 -0.39 22.15
CA SER A 469 7.31 0.31 22.38
C SER A 469 7.36 1.06 23.72
N GLY A 470 6.20 1.33 24.34
CA GLY A 470 6.08 1.98 25.64
C GLY A 470 5.93 3.50 25.58
N VAL A 471 5.40 4.05 24.47
CA VAL A 471 5.12 5.49 24.37
C VAL A 471 4.09 5.93 25.42
N SER A 472 4.22 7.13 25.96
CA SER A 472 3.32 7.66 26.98
C SER A 472 1.99 8.13 26.40
N SER A 473 2.06 8.88 25.30
CA SER A 473 0.90 9.44 24.61
C SER A 473 1.09 9.52 23.10
N VAL A 474 -0.01 9.55 22.37
CA VAL A 474 -0.03 9.86 20.94
C VAL A 474 -0.99 11.01 20.68
N SER A 475 -0.70 11.82 19.67
CA SER A 475 -1.64 12.81 19.16
C SER A 475 -2.24 12.34 17.84
N SER A 476 -3.56 12.44 17.71
CA SER A 476 -4.32 11.81 16.65
C SER A 476 -5.42 12.72 16.10
N GLU A 477 -5.58 12.76 14.77
CA GLU A 477 -6.75 13.35 14.13
C GLU A 477 -7.98 12.44 14.22
N ALA A 478 -7.73 11.16 14.55
CA ALA A 478 -8.65 10.04 14.57
C ALA A 478 -8.89 9.46 15.98
N PRO A 479 -9.12 10.26 17.04
CA PRO A 479 -9.19 9.72 18.41
C PRO A 479 -10.28 8.64 18.55
N HIS A 480 -11.39 8.79 17.82
CA HIS A 480 -12.49 7.82 17.76
C HIS A 480 -12.12 6.44 17.17
N VAL A 481 -11.04 6.36 16.38
CA VAL A 481 -10.49 5.11 15.84
C VAL A 481 -9.55 4.49 16.87
N LEU A 482 -8.57 5.26 17.36
CA LEU A 482 -7.55 4.74 18.27
C LEU A 482 -8.12 4.32 19.63
N LEU A 483 -9.12 5.05 20.14
CA LEU A 483 -9.75 4.76 21.42
C LEU A 483 -10.55 3.45 21.40
N LYS A 484 -10.90 2.92 20.22
CA LYS A 484 -11.54 1.61 20.06
C LYS A 484 -10.56 0.44 20.06
N VAL A 485 -9.25 0.66 20.03
CA VAL A 485 -8.23 -0.41 20.06
C VAL A 485 -8.05 -0.92 21.50
N PRO A 486 -8.58 -2.10 21.86
CA PRO A 486 -8.60 -2.54 23.26
C PRO A 486 -7.26 -3.13 23.72
N TYR A 487 -6.46 -3.65 22.78
CA TYR A 487 -5.13 -4.24 22.97
C TYR A 487 -4.29 -4.02 21.71
N PRO A 488 -2.94 -4.00 21.78
CA PRO A 488 -2.11 -3.85 20.61
C PRO A 488 -2.39 -4.95 19.59
N ILE A 489 -2.68 -4.55 18.36
CA ILE A 489 -2.86 -5.48 17.25
C ILE A 489 -1.53 -6.23 17.06
N TRP A 490 -1.60 -7.53 16.81
CA TRP A 490 -0.46 -8.41 16.58
C TRP A 490 0.47 -8.63 17.79
N LEU A 491 0.02 -8.32 19.01
CA LEU A 491 0.71 -8.72 20.23
C LEU A 491 0.84 -10.25 20.30
N MET A 492 2.07 -10.76 20.35
CA MET A 492 2.35 -12.19 20.34
C MET A 492 3.50 -12.52 21.29
N ARG A 493 3.36 -13.62 22.05
CA ARG A 493 4.46 -14.10 22.88
C ARG A 493 5.61 -14.63 22.01
N PRO A 494 6.87 -14.44 22.41
CA PRO A 494 8.03 -14.92 21.64
C PRO A 494 8.01 -16.43 21.34
N ASN A 495 7.51 -17.25 22.27
CA ASN A 495 7.39 -18.70 22.07
C ASN A 495 6.32 -19.07 21.03
N VAL A 496 5.20 -18.34 20.97
CA VAL A 496 4.15 -18.53 19.97
C VAL A 496 4.66 -18.11 18.59
N TYR A 497 5.38 -16.99 18.51
CA TYR A 497 6.03 -16.55 17.27
C TYR A 497 7.04 -17.58 16.76
N CYS A 498 7.93 -18.06 17.65
CA CYS A 498 8.90 -19.10 17.32
C CYS A 498 8.23 -20.39 16.85
N LEU A 499 7.16 -20.84 17.53
CA LEU A 499 6.40 -22.02 17.11
C LEU A 499 5.77 -21.84 15.74
N ALA A 500 5.13 -20.69 15.48
CA ALA A 500 4.50 -20.39 14.19
C ALA A 500 5.53 -20.38 13.06
N TRP A 501 6.68 -19.74 13.28
CA TRP A 501 7.79 -19.72 12.34
C TRP A 501 8.32 -21.12 12.04
N VAL A 502 8.75 -21.88 13.07
CA VAL A 502 9.31 -23.23 12.88
C VAL A 502 8.30 -24.16 12.20
N SER A 503 7.02 -24.06 12.57
CA SER A 503 5.96 -24.86 11.95
C SER A 503 5.78 -24.51 10.47
N ALA A 504 5.75 -23.22 10.13
CA ALA A 504 5.63 -22.77 8.73
C ALA A 504 6.81 -23.27 7.87
N ASP A 505 8.03 -23.20 8.40
CA ASP A 505 9.23 -23.67 7.71
C ASP A 505 9.21 -25.19 7.50
N LEU A 506 8.85 -25.97 8.53
CA LEU A 506 8.74 -27.43 8.44
C LEU A 506 7.65 -27.87 7.44
N ILE A 507 6.49 -27.20 7.46
CA ILE A 507 5.41 -27.46 6.50
C ILE A 507 5.89 -27.14 5.08
N SER A 508 6.50 -25.97 4.88
CA SER A 508 7.07 -25.58 3.59
C SER A 508 8.06 -26.63 3.09
N PHE A 509 9.01 -27.03 3.93
CA PHE A 509 10.03 -28.03 3.59
C PHE A 509 9.42 -29.37 3.18
N ALA A 510 8.46 -29.89 3.96
CA ALA A 510 7.77 -31.14 3.67
C ALA A 510 7.00 -31.07 2.34
N VAL A 511 6.30 -29.95 2.09
CA VAL A 511 5.54 -29.73 0.85
C VAL A 511 6.48 -29.66 -0.36
N VAL A 512 7.57 -28.90 -0.27
CA VAL A 512 8.58 -28.79 -1.34
C VAL A 512 9.16 -30.16 -1.66
N ILE A 513 9.62 -30.93 -0.66
CA ILE A 513 10.14 -32.28 -0.89
C ILE A 513 9.08 -33.19 -1.52
N GLY A 514 7.85 -33.18 -0.99
CA GLY A 514 6.74 -33.95 -1.52
C GLY A 514 6.48 -33.65 -3.00
N ILE A 515 6.51 -32.37 -3.38
CA ILE A 515 6.35 -31.93 -4.77
C ILE A 515 7.48 -32.43 -5.66
N PHE A 516 8.74 -32.29 -5.24
CA PHE A 516 9.89 -32.78 -6.02
C PHE A 516 9.87 -34.31 -6.20
N ILE A 517 9.53 -35.06 -5.15
CA ILE A 517 9.37 -36.53 -5.23
C ILE A 517 8.23 -36.90 -6.18
N PHE A 518 7.07 -36.26 -6.01
CA PHE A 518 5.90 -36.52 -6.84
C PHE A 518 6.17 -36.24 -8.33
N GLN A 519 6.81 -35.11 -8.64
CA GLN A 519 7.19 -34.75 -10.01
C GLN A 519 8.18 -35.75 -10.61
N LYS A 520 9.18 -36.17 -9.84
CA LYS A 520 10.14 -37.20 -10.26
C LYS A 520 9.44 -38.53 -10.56
N TYR A 521 8.55 -38.98 -9.67
CA TYR A 521 7.78 -40.21 -9.87
C TYR A 521 6.87 -40.13 -11.11
N ARG A 522 6.12 -39.03 -11.26
CA ARG A 522 5.24 -38.78 -12.40
C ARG A 522 5.98 -38.85 -13.75
N MET A 523 7.20 -38.30 -13.82
CA MET A 523 8.02 -38.32 -15.04
C MET A 523 8.69 -39.69 -15.29
N SER A 524 9.12 -40.38 -14.23
CA SER A 524 9.62 -41.77 -14.34
C SER A 524 8.57 -42.73 -14.89
N GLY A 525 7.31 -42.61 -14.46
CA GLY A 525 6.20 -43.41 -15.00
C GLY A 525 5.85 -43.12 -16.46
N MET A 526 6.11 -41.89 -16.95
CA MET A 526 5.96 -41.57 -18.38
C MET A 526 7.14 -42.07 -19.22
N ARG A 527 8.37 -42.10 -18.69
CA ARG A 527 9.51 -42.71 -19.39
C ARG A 527 9.40 -44.23 -19.54
N SER A 528 8.68 -44.92 -18.64
CA SER A 528 8.33 -46.34 -18.82
C SER A 528 7.22 -46.59 -19.85
N TYR A 529 6.52 -45.55 -20.30
CA TYR A 529 5.56 -45.59 -21.42
C TYR A 529 6.27 -45.13 -22.71
N ASN A 530 7.29 -45.87 -23.14
CA ASN A 530 7.98 -45.57 -24.39
C ASN A 530 7.07 -45.98 -25.57
N PRO A 531 6.69 -45.09 -26.50
CA PRO A 531 5.85 -45.44 -27.65
C PRO A 531 6.49 -46.52 -28.55
N GLU A 532 7.81 -46.66 -28.53
CA GLU A 532 8.50 -47.76 -29.20
C GLU A 532 8.13 -49.13 -28.62
N GLN A 533 7.92 -49.26 -27.31
CA GLN A 533 7.45 -50.51 -26.69
C GLN A 533 6.00 -50.83 -27.03
N ILE A 534 5.15 -49.83 -27.27
CA ILE A 534 3.77 -50.03 -27.75
C ILE A 534 3.79 -50.45 -29.22
N MET A 535 4.63 -49.83 -30.06
CA MET A 535 4.81 -50.24 -31.45
C MET A 535 5.41 -51.64 -31.57
N LEU A 536 6.38 -52.00 -30.74
CA LEU A 536 6.95 -53.35 -30.68
C LEU A 536 5.93 -54.38 -30.15
N ASN A 537 5.17 -54.07 -29.08
CA ASN A 537 4.14 -54.98 -28.57
C ASN A 537 2.92 -55.12 -29.51
N ALA A 538 2.58 -54.06 -30.26
CA ALA A 538 1.53 -54.10 -31.28
C ALA A 538 2.00 -54.79 -32.59
N ALA A 539 3.27 -54.66 -32.96
CA ALA A 539 3.87 -55.36 -34.10
C ALA A 539 4.09 -56.85 -33.81
N VAL A 540 4.48 -57.21 -32.58
CA VAL A 540 4.65 -58.60 -32.13
C VAL A 540 3.29 -59.33 -32.02
N ARG A 541 2.18 -58.63 -31.76
CA ARG A 541 0.82 -59.22 -31.85
C ARG A 541 0.29 -59.41 -33.28
N ARG A 542 1.01 -58.95 -34.31
CA ARG A 542 0.54 -59.01 -35.71
C ARG A 542 1.36 -59.90 -36.63
N SER A 543 2.11 -60.86 -36.08
CA SER A 543 2.77 -61.90 -36.88
C SER A 543 2.23 -63.29 -36.53
N SER A 544 1.20 -63.76 -37.24
CA SER A 544 1.15 -65.14 -37.77
C SER A 544 -0.09 -65.48 -38.62
N GLY A 545 -1.04 -64.55 -38.87
CA GLY A 545 -2.32 -64.88 -39.53
C GLY A 545 -2.48 -64.45 -41.00
N ASP A 546 -2.11 -63.22 -41.36
CA ASP A 546 -2.72 -62.57 -42.54
C ASP A 546 -1.80 -62.34 -43.76
N ILE A 547 -0.61 -62.97 -43.81
CA ILE A 547 0.32 -62.75 -44.95
C ILE A 547 0.02 -63.64 -46.17
N ASN A 548 -0.91 -64.61 -46.07
CA ASN A 548 -1.22 -65.50 -47.19
C ASN A 548 -2.43 -65.11 -48.06
N VAL A 549 -3.18 -64.05 -47.74
CA VAL A 549 -4.40 -63.69 -48.51
C VAL A 549 -4.17 -62.55 -49.51
N MET A 550 -3.01 -61.89 -49.50
CA MET A 550 -2.75 -60.72 -50.37
C MET A 550 -1.86 -60.99 -51.58
N LYS A 551 -1.34 -62.21 -51.77
CA LYS A 551 -0.54 -62.58 -52.96
C LYS A 551 -1.38 -63.07 -54.15
N GLU A 552 -2.65 -63.44 -53.95
CA GLU A 552 -3.47 -64.03 -55.01
C GLU A 552 -4.27 -63.02 -55.85
N LYS A 553 -4.34 -61.74 -55.44
CA LYS A 553 -5.18 -60.73 -56.13
C LYS A 553 -4.46 -59.78 -57.09
N LEU A 554 -3.17 -59.99 -57.39
CA LEU A 554 -2.39 -59.12 -58.28
C LEU A 554 -1.91 -59.79 -59.59
N ILE A 555 -2.41 -60.99 -59.93
CA ILE A 555 -2.01 -61.71 -61.16
C ILE A 555 -3.12 -61.72 -62.25
N PHE A 556 -4.32 -61.22 -61.96
CA PHE A 556 -5.43 -61.19 -62.94
C PHE A 556 -5.93 -59.77 -63.21
N SER A 557 -5.14 -58.95 -63.90
CA SER A 557 -5.65 -57.79 -64.64
C SER A 557 -4.63 -57.28 -65.67
N ASP A 558 -4.25 -58.13 -66.62
CA ASP A 558 -3.69 -57.71 -67.90
C ASP A 558 -4.32 -58.60 -68.96
N PHE A 559 -5.19 -58.03 -69.82
CA PHE A 559 -5.34 -58.35 -71.25
C PHE A 559 -6.60 -57.69 -71.86
N ARG A 560 -6.35 -56.89 -72.92
CA ARG A 560 -7.19 -56.52 -74.09
C ARG A 560 -8.03 -55.22 -74.11
N CYS A 561 -7.58 -54.29 -74.97
CA CYS A 561 -8.38 -53.42 -75.88
C CYS A 561 -8.93 -54.25 -77.08
N PRO A 562 -9.82 -53.77 -78.03
CA PRO A 562 -10.05 -52.36 -78.45
C PRO A 562 -11.49 -51.94 -78.96
N ASN A 563 -11.59 -50.65 -79.37
CA ASN A 563 -12.45 -49.99 -80.39
C ASN A 563 -13.93 -49.59 -80.14
N SER A 564 -14.20 -48.27 -80.10
CA SER A 564 -14.83 -47.44 -81.18
C SER A 564 -15.50 -46.14 -80.67
N MET A 565 -15.31 -45.04 -81.43
CA MET A 565 -15.87 -43.67 -81.32
C MET A 565 -17.25 -43.54 -82.02
N PRO A 566 -17.92 -42.35 -82.10
CA PRO A 566 -18.07 -41.20 -81.17
C PRO A 566 -19.56 -40.70 -81.08
N VAL A 567 -19.84 -39.58 -80.39
CA VAL A 567 -20.67 -38.41 -80.81
C VAL A 567 -20.89 -37.42 -79.62
N HIS A 568 -20.75 -36.13 -79.91
CA HIS A 568 -20.94 -34.91 -79.08
C HIS A 568 -22.29 -34.21 -79.49
N PRO A 569 -22.70 -33.01 -79.01
CA PRO A 569 -22.48 -32.24 -77.76
C PRO A 569 -23.79 -31.54 -77.24
N SER A 570 -23.63 -30.47 -76.43
CA SER A 570 -24.58 -29.36 -76.05
C SER A 570 -25.17 -29.48 -74.62
N MET A 571 -25.36 -28.42 -73.81
CA MET A 571 -25.28 -26.96 -73.96
C MET A 571 -25.38 -26.26 -72.56
N HIS A 572 -24.81 -25.03 -72.47
CA HIS A 572 -25.08 -23.85 -71.61
C HIS A 572 -25.25 -23.93 -70.07
N LEU A 573 -24.58 -23.16 -69.18
CA LEU A 573 -24.29 -21.71 -68.99
C LEU A 573 -25.37 -20.89 -68.23
N SER A 574 -24.88 -19.96 -67.39
CA SER A 574 -25.51 -18.89 -66.55
C SER A 574 -25.86 -19.30 -65.11
N VAL A 575 -25.30 -18.74 -64.01
CA VAL A 575 -24.96 -17.37 -63.54
C VAL A 575 -26.15 -16.59 -62.96
N CYS A 576 -26.12 -16.35 -61.64
CA CYS A 576 -26.40 -15.08 -60.90
C CYS A 576 -26.57 -15.40 -59.39
N LYS A 577 -25.67 -14.98 -58.47
CA LYS A 577 -25.54 -13.69 -57.76
C LYS A 577 -26.81 -13.23 -57.01
N SER A 578 -26.72 -13.23 -55.66
CA SER A 578 -26.85 -12.08 -54.70
C SER A 578 -28.30 -11.62 -54.46
N SER A 579 -28.81 -11.23 -53.30
CA SER A 579 -28.30 -10.77 -52.00
C SER A 579 -29.48 -10.48 -51.06
N TRP A 580 -29.26 -10.61 -49.75
CA TRP A 580 -29.70 -9.73 -48.64
C TRP A 580 -31.18 -9.50 -48.25
N SER A 581 -31.36 -9.56 -46.92
CA SER A 581 -32.34 -8.87 -46.04
C SER A 581 -33.81 -9.31 -46.14
N SER A 582 -34.67 -9.29 -45.11
CA SER A 582 -34.62 -9.03 -43.67
C SER A 582 -36.05 -9.33 -43.12
N SER A 583 -36.18 -9.55 -41.80
CA SER A 583 -37.46 -9.56 -41.03
C SER A 583 -38.44 -10.72 -41.36
N SER A 584 -39.26 -11.28 -40.47
CA SER A 584 -39.85 -10.81 -39.22
C SER A 584 -40.39 -12.02 -38.42
N SER A 585 -40.36 -11.85 -37.10
CA SER A 585 -41.20 -12.42 -36.02
C SER A 585 -42.52 -13.17 -36.33
N LEU A 586 -42.71 -14.26 -35.55
CA LEU A 586 -43.94 -14.84 -34.94
C LEU A 586 -44.92 -15.68 -35.82
N PRO A 587 -45.81 -16.53 -35.24
CA PRO A 587 -45.81 -17.18 -33.91
C PRO A 587 -46.19 -18.70 -33.95
N CYS A 588 -45.88 -19.42 -32.86
CA CYS A 588 -46.78 -20.31 -32.09
C CYS A 588 -46.08 -20.70 -30.78
#